data_AF-A0A940L2B0-F1
#
_entry.id   AF-A0A940L2B0-F1
#
_cell.length_a   1.000
_cell.length_b   1.000
_cell.length_c   1.000
_cell.angle_alpha   90.00
_cell.angle_beta   90.00
_cell.angle_gamma   90.00
#
_symmetry.space_group_name_H-M   'P 1'
#
loop_
_entity.id
_entity.type
_entity.pdbx_description
1 polymer ?
#
loop_
_entity_poly.entity_id
_entity_poly.type
_entity_poly.pdbx_seq_one_letter_code
_entity_poly.pdbx_strand_id
1 'polypeptide(L)'
;MKAIFIAMSLLLTATLAEASKGKCADLKKELAEMQQAQSQVMGSLVNNHETFASTLEEYSSVVTETRGSQSKAIAKEMNDTAKAFRTRGVQGKRMAGKLQEATSDLLARVVECLN
;
A
#
# COMPACT_ATOMS: atom_id res chain seq x y z
N MET A 1 -8.48 -59.07 3.15
CA MET A 1 -7.32 -58.25 2.71
C MET A 1 -7.69 -57.13 1.74
N LYS A 2 -8.55 -57.33 0.72
CA LYS A 2 -8.96 -56.25 -0.22
C LYS A 2 -9.68 -55.05 0.43
N ALA A 3 -10.50 -55.26 1.45
CA ALA A 3 -11.25 -54.17 2.11
C ALA A 3 -10.37 -53.24 2.97
N ILE A 4 -9.27 -53.77 3.53
CA ILE A 4 -8.34 -52.99 4.38
C ILE A 4 -7.50 -52.04 3.52
N PHE A 5 -7.08 -52.48 2.33
CA PHE A 5 -6.35 -51.63 1.39
C PHE A 5 -7.20 -50.45 0.89
N ILE A 6 -8.50 -50.65 0.64
CA ILE A 6 -9.39 -49.58 0.17
C ILE A 6 -9.63 -48.52 1.27
N ALA A 7 -9.84 -48.96 2.53
CA ALA A 7 -10.03 -48.04 3.65
C ALA A 7 -8.78 -47.18 3.93
N MET A 8 -7.59 -47.75 3.76
CA MET A 8 -6.32 -47.06 3.99
C MET A 8 -6.00 -46.03 2.88
N SER A 9 -6.43 -46.29 1.63
CA SER A 9 -6.30 -45.31 0.53
C SER A 9 -7.23 -44.10 0.69
N LEU A 10 -8.44 -44.30 1.23
CA LEU A 10 -9.42 -43.22 1.48
C LEU A 10 -9.00 -42.28 2.63
N LEU A 11 -8.29 -42.79 3.63
CA LEU A 11 -7.75 -42.01 4.75
C LEU A 11 -6.56 -41.11 4.34
N LEU A 12 -5.74 -41.54 3.37
CA LEU A 12 -4.64 -40.72 2.84
C LEU A 12 -5.13 -39.55 1.95
N THR A 13 -6.24 -39.70 1.24
CA THR A 13 -6.79 -38.61 0.42
C THR A 13 -7.53 -37.55 1.24
N ALA A 14 -8.13 -37.92 2.38
CA ALA A 14 -8.81 -36.99 3.26
C ALA A 14 -7.83 -36.08 4.03
N THR A 15 -6.68 -36.61 4.44
CA THR A 15 -5.66 -35.87 5.20
C THR A 15 -4.91 -34.83 4.34
N LEU A 16 -4.75 -35.07 3.03
CA LEU A 16 -4.16 -34.10 2.10
C LEU A 16 -5.12 -32.93 1.78
N ALA A 17 -6.43 -33.17 1.78
CA ALA A 17 -7.44 -32.14 1.50
C ALA A 17 -7.67 -31.18 2.69
N GLU A 18 -7.52 -31.65 3.92
CA GLU A 18 -7.65 -30.80 5.12
C GLU A 18 -6.36 -30.02 5.44
N ALA A 19 -5.19 -30.61 5.19
CA ALA A 19 -3.91 -29.94 5.34
C ALA A 19 -3.69 -28.79 4.34
N SER A 20 -4.35 -28.82 3.17
CA SER A 20 -4.30 -27.73 2.18
C SER A 20 -5.29 -26.60 2.49
N LYS A 21 -6.49 -26.92 3.02
CA LYS A 21 -7.52 -25.91 3.35
C LYS A 21 -7.10 -24.94 4.45
N GLY A 22 -6.45 -25.42 5.52
CA GLY A 22 -5.91 -24.56 6.58
C GLY A 22 -4.88 -23.58 6.04
N LYS A 23 -3.92 -24.08 5.25
CA LYS A 23 -2.87 -23.26 4.61
C LYS A 23 -3.40 -22.28 3.57
N CYS A 24 -4.46 -22.62 2.85
CA CYS A 24 -5.10 -21.71 1.90
C CYS A 24 -5.87 -20.59 2.61
N ALA A 25 -6.53 -20.89 3.73
CA ALA A 25 -7.20 -19.86 4.54
C ALA A 25 -6.19 -18.89 5.16
N ASP A 26 -5.08 -19.40 5.68
CA ASP A 26 -3.98 -18.60 6.22
C ASP A 26 -3.34 -17.72 5.12
N LEU A 27 -3.06 -18.30 3.95
CA LEU A 27 -2.53 -17.54 2.81
C LEU A 27 -3.47 -16.40 2.37
N LYS A 28 -4.79 -16.65 2.30
CA LYS A 28 -5.78 -15.61 1.98
C LYS A 28 -5.74 -14.47 3.00
N LYS A 29 -5.58 -14.80 4.28
CA LYS A 29 -5.46 -13.82 5.37
C LYS A 29 -4.17 -13.00 5.25
N GLU A 30 -3.02 -13.66 5.07
CA GLU A 30 -1.72 -13.01 4.90
C GLU A 30 -1.72 -12.03 3.71
N LEU A 31 -2.35 -12.43 2.60
CA LEU A 31 -2.50 -11.59 1.42
C LEU A 31 -3.33 -10.33 1.68
N ALA A 32 -4.40 -10.44 2.46
CA ALA A 32 -5.22 -9.30 2.88
C ALA A 32 -4.45 -8.35 3.82
N GLU A 33 -3.69 -8.91 4.78
CA GLU A 33 -2.83 -8.14 5.68
C GLU A 33 -1.73 -7.41 4.91
N MET A 34 -1.13 -8.04 3.90
CA MET A 34 -0.13 -7.43 3.02
C MET A 34 -0.72 -6.26 2.22
N GLN A 35 -1.94 -6.40 1.70
CA GLN A 35 -2.65 -5.31 1.03
C GLN A 35 -2.92 -4.14 1.98
N GLN A 36 -3.32 -4.41 3.21
CA GLN A 36 -3.52 -3.37 4.22
C GLN A 36 -2.22 -2.64 4.56
N ALA A 37 -1.12 -3.37 4.76
CA ALA A 37 0.19 -2.79 5.01
C ALA A 37 0.66 -1.91 3.83
N GLN A 38 0.46 -2.38 2.59
CA GLN A 38 0.77 -1.59 1.40
C GLN A 38 -0.03 -0.27 1.38
N SER A 39 -1.34 -0.32 1.67
CA SER A 39 -2.19 0.86 1.72
C SER A 39 -1.72 1.88 2.77
N GLN A 40 -1.35 1.40 3.97
CA GLN A 40 -0.82 2.26 5.04
C GLN A 40 0.50 2.93 4.66
N VAL A 41 1.44 2.17 4.08
CA VAL A 41 2.73 2.71 3.63
C VAL A 41 2.53 3.77 2.55
N MET A 42 1.70 3.48 1.54
CA MET A 42 1.41 4.43 0.46
C MET A 42 0.69 5.68 0.97
N GLY A 43 -0.28 5.52 1.87
CA GLY A 43 -0.98 6.63 2.51
C GLY A 43 -0.03 7.54 3.29
N SER A 44 0.88 6.95 4.07
CA SER A 44 1.91 7.68 4.81
C SER A 44 2.85 8.47 3.89
N LEU A 45 3.31 7.86 2.78
CA LEU A 45 4.18 8.53 1.81
C LEU A 45 3.50 9.73 1.14
N VAL A 46 2.24 9.56 0.73
CA VAL A 46 1.45 10.66 0.13
C VAL A 46 1.25 11.79 1.14
N ASN A 47 0.87 11.46 2.38
CA ASN A 47 0.66 12.44 3.43
C ASN A 47 1.94 13.20 3.79
N ASN A 48 3.10 12.54 3.78
CA ASN A 48 4.40 13.19 3.97
C ASN A 48 4.66 14.28 2.91
N HIS A 49 4.34 14.03 1.65
CA HIS A 49 4.49 15.04 0.60
C HIS A 49 3.58 16.25 0.82
N GLU A 50 2.32 16.02 1.23
CA GLU A 50 1.36 17.10 1.53
C GLU A 50 1.79 17.92 2.76
N THR A 51 2.26 17.23 3.80
CA THR A 51 2.75 17.86 5.04
C THR A 51 3.97 18.71 4.76
N PHE A 52 4.97 18.16 4.07
CA PHE A 52 6.19 18.88 3.73
C PHE A 52 5.93 20.11 2.84
N ALA A 53 5.03 19.98 1.87
CA ALA A 53 4.62 21.13 1.05
C ALA A 53 3.96 22.23 1.90
N SER A 54 3.04 21.87 2.79
CA SER A 54 2.37 22.83 3.69
C SER A 54 3.37 23.52 4.62
N THR A 55 4.32 22.78 5.18
CA THR A 55 5.40 23.34 6.02
C THR A 55 6.26 24.34 5.26
N LEU A 56 6.60 24.06 3.99
CA LEU A 56 7.36 25.00 3.16
C LEU A 56 6.55 26.25 2.80
N GLU A 57 5.27 26.11 2.49
CA GLU A 57 4.35 27.24 2.26
C GLU A 57 4.31 28.15 3.49
N GLU A 58 4.14 27.57 4.68
CA GLU A 58 4.13 28.28 5.96
C GLU A 58 5.46 29.00 6.24
N TYR A 59 6.59 28.31 6.13
CA TYR A 59 7.90 28.93 6.31
C TYR A 59 8.15 30.05 5.30
N SER A 60 7.70 29.89 4.05
CA SER A 60 7.85 30.94 3.03
C SER A 60 7.08 32.21 3.41
N SER A 61 5.88 32.07 4.01
CA SER A 61 5.09 33.20 4.49
C SER A 61 5.83 33.92 5.62
N VAL A 62 6.28 33.17 6.62
CA VAL A 62 7.02 33.71 7.78
C VAL A 62 8.28 34.44 7.33
N VAL A 63 9.06 33.87 6.41
CA VAL A 63 10.29 34.47 5.87
C VAL A 63 10.00 35.77 5.13
N THR A 64 8.92 35.81 4.36
CA THR A 64 8.50 37.02 3.61
C THR A 64 8.10 38.13 4.57
N GLU A 65 7.36 37.80 5.64
CA GLU A 65 6.88 38.73 6.65
C GLU A 65 8.00 39.27 7.55
N THR A 66 8.95 38.41 7.95
CA THR A 66 9.99 38.78 8.95
C THR A 66 11.24 39.42 8.36
N ARG A 67 11.65 39.07 7.14
CA ARG A 67 12.95 39.50 6.56
C ARG A 67 12.83 40.42 5.35
N GLY A 68 11.60 40.77 4.95
CA GLY A 68 11.33 41.74 3.89
C GLY A 68 11.97 41.37 2.55
N SER A 69 12.30 42.39 1.74
CA SER A 69 12.76 42.21 0.35
C SER A 69 14.04 41.38 0.19
N GLN A 70 14.89 41.30 1.23
CA GLN A 70 16.15 40.55 1.18
C GLN A 70 15.95 39.03 1.15
N SER A 71 14.79 38.52 1.57
CA SER A 71 14.51 37.07 1.60
C SER A 71 13.50 36.60 0.56
N LYS A 72 13.12 37.47 -0.39
CA LYS A 72 12.17 37.12 -1.46
C LYS A 72 12.62 35.94 -2.32
N ALA A 73 13.93 35.83 -2.59
CA ALA A 73 14.48 34.70 -3.36
C ALA A 73 14.28 33.38 -2.62
N ILE A 74 14.59 33.34 -1.32
CA ILE A 74 14.43 32.16 -0.47
C ILE A 74 12.95 31.77 -0.36
N ALA A 75 12.06 32.74 -0.09
CA ALA A 75 10.63 32.47 -0.02
C ALA A 75 10.07 31.96 -1.36
N LYS A 76 10.59 32.45 -2.48
CA LYS A 76 10.24 31.93 -3.81
C LYS A 76 10.69 30.48 -3.99
N GLU A 77 11.94 30.15 -3.65
CA GLU A 77 12.46 28.78 -3.74
C GLU A 77 11.68 27.80 -2.85
N MET A 78 11.29 28.23 -1.64
CA MET A 78 10.43 27.44 -0.75
C MET A 78 9.07 27.15 -1.39
N ASN A 79 8.43 28.16 -1.99
CA ASN A 79 7.15 28.00 -2.69
C ASN A 79 7.26 27.11 -3.93
N ASP A 80 8.31 27.28 -4.73
CA ASP A 80 8.56 26.43 -5.90
C ASP A 80 8.76 24.96 -5.47
N THR A 81 9.48 24.74 -4.36
CA THR A 81 9.69 23.42 -3.77
C THR A 81 8.36 22.84 -3.25
N ALA A 82 7.57 23.62 -2.52
CA ALA A 82 6.26 23.18 -2.04
C ALA A 82 5.35 22.74 -3.20
N LYS A 83 5.32 23.50 -4.29
CA LYS A 83 4.57 23.16 -5.51
C LYS A 83 5.05 21.86 -6.15
N ALA A 84 6.36 21.61 -6.17
CA ALA A 84 6.91 20.35 -6.66
C ALA A 84 6.46 19.16 -5.78
N PHE A 85 6.47 19.33 -4.46
CA PHE A 85 6.00 18.31 -3.52
C PHE A 85 4.49 18.07 -3.59
N ARG A 86 3.66 19.12 -3.77
CA ARG A 86 2.22 18.97 -4.09
C ARG A 86 2.02 18.12 -5.33
N THR A 87 2.75 18.43 -6.39
CA THR A 87 2.67 17.70 -7.66
C THR A 87 3.02 16.23 -7.49
N ARG A 88 4.11 15.94 -6.75
CA ARG A 88 4.50 14.57 -6.41
C ARG A 88 3.48 13.87 -5.52
N GLY A 89 2.88 14.57 -4.56
CA GLY A 89 1.81 14.05 -3.71
C GLY A 89 0.59 13.62 -4.52
N VAL A 90 0.13 14.45 -5.46
CA VAL A 90 -0.99 14.12 -6.37
C VAL A 90 -0.66 12.91 -7.25
N GLN A 91 0.55 12.86 -7.82
CA GLN A 91 1.01 11.71 -8.61
C GLN A 91 1.10 10.44 -7.75
N GLY A 92 1.65 10.55 -6.53
CA GLY A 92 1.73 9.48 -5.56
C GLY A 92 0.35 8.94 -5.18
N LYS A 93 -0.63 9.81 -4.94
CA LYS A 93 -2.03 9.44 -4.67
C LYS A 93 -2.65 8.66 -5.84
N ARG A 94 -2.44 9.13 -7.07
CA ARG A 94 -2.92 8.42 -8.27
C ARG A 94 -2.27 7.05 -8.42
N MET A 95 -0.96 6.96 -8.17
CA MET A 95 -0.22 5.71 -8.24
C MET A 95 -0.63 4.74 -7.13
N ALA A 96 -0.84 5.22 -5.91
CA ALA A 96 -1.38 4.43 -4.80
C ALA A 96 -2.76 3.84 -5.15
N GLY A 97 -3.65 4.63 -5.76
CA GLY A 97 -4.95 4.14 -6.23
C GLY A 97 -4.82 3.03 -7.26
N LYS A 98 -3.98 3.22 -8.29
CA LYS A 98 -3.73 2.18 -9.32
C LYS A 98 -3.11 0.92 -8.73
N LEU A 99 -2.17 1.07 -7.81
CA LEU A 99 -1.53 -0.07 -7.15
C LEU A 99 -2.54 -0.83 -6.29
N GLN A 100 -3.39 -0.13 -5.53
CA GLN A 100 -4.45 -0.74 -4.74
C GLN A 100 -5.45 -1.53 -5.60
N GLU A 101 -5.82 -0.98 -6.76
CA GLU A 101 -6.69 -1.64 -7.72
C GLU A 101 -6.05 -2.90 -8.31
N ALA A 102 -4.80 -2.79 -8.79
CA ALA A 102 -4.04 -3.92 -9.31
C ALA A 102 -3.79 -5.01 -8.26
N THR A 103 -3.49 -4.62 -7.01
CA THR A 103 -3.35 -5.56 -5.89
C THR A 103 -4.68 -6.25 -5.60
N SER A 104 -5.80 -5.51 -5.57
CA SER A 104 -7.13 -6.11 -5.36
C SER A 104 -7.49 -7.13 -6.45
N ASP A 105 -7.25 -6.80 -7.72
CA ASP A 105 -7.47 -7.71 -8.85
C ASP A 105 -6.60 -8.97 -8.75
N LEU A 106 -5.31 -8.79 -8.47
CA LEU A 106 -4.39 -9.91 -8.28
C LEU A 106 -4.84 -10.82 -7.14
N LEU A 107 -5.23 -10.25 -5.99
CA LEU A 107 -5.71 -11.03 -4.86
C LEU A 107 -6.99 -11.79 -5.18
N ALA A 108 -7.94 -11.18 -5.88
CA ALA A 108 -9.16 -11.86 -6.31
C ALA A 108 -8.85 -13.06 -7.20
N ARG A 109 -7.96 -12.90 -8.19
CA ARG A 109 -7.54 -13.98 -9.09
C ARG A 109 -6.79 -15.09 -8.34
N VAL A 110 -5.92 -14.75 -7.40
CA VAL A 110 -5.22 -15.74 -6.57
C VAL A 110 -6.21 -16.50 -5.69
N VAL A 111 -7.17 -15.81 -5.07
CA VAL A 111 -8.23 -16.43 -4.26
C VAL A 111 -9.08 -17.39 -5.10
N GLU A 112 -9.40 -17.03 -6.34
CA GLU A 112 -10.13 -17.88 -7.29
C GLU A 112 -9.33 -19.13 -7.66
N CYS A 113 -8.03 -18.99 -7.95
CA CYS A 113 -7.16 -20.14 -8.24
C CYS A 113 -6.92 -21.07 -7.05
N LEU A 114 -7.15 -20.59 -5.82
CA LEU A 114 -7.00 -21.36 -4.57
C LEU A 114 -8.32 -22.03 -4.11
N ASN A 115 -9.45 -21.77 -4.78
CA ASN A 115 -10.72 -22.45 -4.54
C ASN A 115 -10.84 -23.72 -5.39
#